data_AF-A0A7H0KBW1-F1
#
_entry.id   AF-A0A7H0KBW1-F1
#
_cell.length_a   1.000
_cell.length_b   1.000
_cell.length_c   1.000
_cell.angle_alpha   90.00
_cell.angle_beta   90.00
_cell.angle_gamma   90.00
#
_symmetry.space_group_name_H-M   'P 1'
#
loop_
_entity.id
_entity.type
_entity.pdbx_description
1 polymer ?
#
loop_
_entity_poly.entity_id
_entity_poly.type
_entity_poly.pdbx_seq_one_letter_code
_entity_poly.pdbx_strand_id
1 'polypeptide(L)'
;MKTINGQPVSEAQIDRWVTEAENGYDVETLRRRGRKPRNNDAAKVISIRLSPKEIANLDKYAAARGWSRSQAIREALKNAI
;
A
#
# COMPACT_ATOMS: atom_id res chain seq x y z
N MET A 1 -24.68 13.29 -10.03
CA MET A 1 -23.45 14.07 -10.18
C MET A 1 -22.27 13.19 -9.80
N LYS A 2 -21.21 13.10 -10.63
CA LYS A 2 -20.03 12.28 -10.28
C LYS A 2 -19.21 13.03 -9.22
N THR A 3 -18.75 12.30 -8.20
CA THR A 3 -18.00 12.88 -7.06
C THR A 3 -16.68 12.15 -6.86
N ILE A 4 -15.62 12.87 -6.55
CA ILE A 4 -14.32 12.31 -6.14
C ILE A 4 -13.99 12.86 -4.74
N ASN A 5 -13.66 11.97 -3.80
CA ASN A 5 -13.41 12.32 -2.39
C ASN A 5 -14.54 13.16 -1.76
N GLY A 6 -15.80 12.86 -2.11
CA GLY A 6 -16.98 13.58 -1.64
C GLY A 6 -17.19 14.97 -2.28
N GLN A 7 -16.31 15.40 -3.19
CA GLN A 7 -16.44 16.66 -3.91
C GLN A 7 -17.05 16.46 -5.30
N PRO A 8 -18.00 17.30 -5.72
CA PRO A 8 -18.58 17.25 -7.06
C PRO A 8 -17.54 17.58 -8.13
N VAL A 9 -17.49 16.77 -9.18
CA VAL A 9 -16.64 17.06 -10.35
C VAL A 9 -17.31 18.15 -11.18
N SER A 10 -16.58 19.24 -11.44
CA SER A 10 -17.04 20.36 -12.28
C SER A 10 -16.68 20.15 -13.75
N GLU A 11 -17.39 20.82 -14.66
CA GLU A 11 -17.09 20.75 -16.10
C GLU A 11 -15.68 21.27 -16.41
N ALA A 12 -15.27 22.38 -15.77
CA ALA A 12 -13.92 22.91 -15.90
C ALA A 12 -12.83 21.93 -15.43
N GLN A 13 -13.14 21.05 -14.47
CA GLN A 13 -12.23 19.99 -14.04
C GLN A 13 -12.13 18.87 -15.09
N ILE A 14 -13.25 18.56 -15.76
CA ILE A 14 -13.29 17.60 -16.87
C ILE A 14 -12.49 18.13 -18.05
N ASP A 15 -12.70 19.38 -18.46
CA ASP A 15 -11.97 20.02 -19.57
C ASP A 15 -10.46 19.97 -19.35
N ARG A 16 -10.02 20.28 -18.13
CA ARG A 16 -8.60 20.20 -17.75
C ARG A 16 -8.03 18.79 -17.93
N TRP A 17 -8.78 17.76 -17.52
CA TRP A 17 -8.33 16.37 -17.68
C TRP A 17 -8.34 15.91 -19.14
N VAL A 18 -9.29 16.40 -19.95
CA VAL A 18 -9.32 16.13 -21.39
C VAL A 18 -8.07 16.72 -22.05
N THR A 19 -7.77 18.00 -21.80
CA THR A 19 -6.56 18.64 -22.33
C THR A 19 -5.28 17.94 -21.84
N GLU A 20 -5.22 17.54 -20.56
CA GLU A 20 -4.09 16.77 -20.03
C GLU A 20 -3.92 15.42 -20.76
N ALA A 21 -5.00 14.71 -21.03
CA ALA A 21 -4.96 13.44 -21.76
C ALA A 21 -4.56 13.61 -23.23
N GLU A 22 -5.05 14.66 -23.90
CA GLU A 22 -4.73 14.98 -25.29
C GLU A 22 -3.27 15.42 -25.47
N ASN A 23 -2.72 16.17 -24.50
CA ASN A 23 -1.29 16.53 -24.48
C ASN A 23 -0.37 15.32 -24.28
N GLY A 24 -0.91 14.22 -23.74
CA GLY A 24 -0.16 13.02 -23.42
C GLY A 24 0.73 13.17 -22.19
N TYR A 25 1.22 12.03 -21.69
CA TYR A 25 2.12 11.98 -20.53
C TYR A 25 3.54 11.60 -20.97
N ASP A 26 4.54 12.25 -20.38
CA ASP A 26 5.93 11.79 -20.52
C ASP A 26 6.12 10.47 -19.75
N VAL A 27 6.18 9.37 -20.51
CA VAL A 27 6.28 8.01 -19.98
C VAL A 27 7.52 7.82 -19.11
N GLU A 28 8.63 8.52 -19.40
CA GLU A 28 9.86 8.41 -18.59
C GLU A 28 9.70 9.05 -17.21
N THR A 29 8.89 10.11 -17.09
CA THR A 29 8.55 10.70 -15.77
C THR A 29 7.65 9.80 -14.95
N LEU A 30 6.75 9.04 -15.59
CA LEU A 30 5.86 8.08 -14.94
C LEU A 30 6.62 6.84 -14.45
N ARG A 31 7.64 6.40 -15.19
CA ARG A 31 8.48 5.23 -14.86
C ARG A 31 9.35 5.44 -13.63
N ARG A 32 9.52 6.68 -13.18
CA ARG A 32 10.52 7.09 -12.17
C ARG A 32 10.23 6.61 -10.74
N ARG A 33 9.09 5.95 -10.49
CA ARG A 33 8.75 5.48 -9.14
C ARG A 33 8.76 3.96 -9.05
N GLY A 34 9.84 3.43 -8.49
CA GLY A 34 9.77 2.20 -7.72
C GLY A 34 8.94 2.39 -6.45
N ARG A 35 8.50 1.30 -5.82
CA ARG A 35 7.79 1.35 -4.54
C ARG A 35 8.70 2.04 -3.51
N LYS A 36 8.22 3.11 -2.85
CA LYS A 36 9.00 3.77 -1.79
C LYS A 36 9.49 2.71 -0.80
N PRO A 37 10.78 2.72 -0.43
CA PRO A 37 11.29 1.79 0.57
C PRO A 37 10.56 2.03 1.90
N ARG A 38 10.37 0.96 2.67
CA ARG A 38 9.62 1.02 3.93
C ARG A 38 10.40 1.76 5.02
N ASN A 39 11.73 1.67 4.97
CA ASN A 39 12.71 2.35 5.83
C ASN A 39 13.79 2.99 4.94
N ASN A 40 14.92 3.43 5.51
CA ASN A 40 16.07 3.97 4.78
C ASN A 40 16.58 3.00 3.69
N ASP A 41 16.45 1.69 3.90
CA ASP A 41 16.87 0.65 2.95
C ASP A 41 15.69 -0.11 2.35
N ALA A 42 15.96 -0.75 1.21
CA ALA A 42 15.04 -1.69 0.57
C ALA A 42 14.72 -2.87 1.51
N ALA A 43 13.42 -3.14 1.70
CA ALA A 43 12.98 -4.29 2.49
C ALA A 43 13.34 -5.61 1.79
N LYS A 44 13.86 -6.58 2.54
CA LYS A 44 14.10 -7.95 2.07
C LYS A 44 12.94 -8.86 2.46
N VAL A 45 12.56 -9.78 1.56
CA VAL A 45 11.55 -10.81 1.82
C VAL A 45 12.25 -12.05 2.36
N ILE A 46 11.80 -12.54 3.51
CA ILE A 46 12.25 -13.81 4.10
C ILE A 46 11.06 -14.76 4.08
N SER A 47 11.19 -15.90 3.40
CA SER A 47 10.16 -16.94 3.38
C SER A 47 10.32 -17.87 4.59
N ILE A 48 9.24 -18.09 5.31
CA ILE A 48 9.17 -19.03 6.45
C ILE A 48 8.03 -20.02 6.23
N ARG A 49 8.23 -21.28 6.63
CA ARG A 49 7.17 -22.30 6.63
C ARG A 49 6.54 -22.33 8.02
N LEU A 50 5.22 -22.16 8.05
CA LEU A 50 4.42 -22.24 9.27
C LEU A 50 3.38 -23.34 9.09
N SER A 51 3.17 -24.13 10.14
CA SER A 51 2.05 -25.06 10.21
C SER A 51 0.71 -24.32 10.22
N PRO A 52 -0.40 -24.98 9.82
CA PRO A 52 -1.73 -24.37 9.90
C PRO A 52 -2.09 -23.86 11.31
N LYS A 53 -1.62 -24.55 12.35
CA LYS A 53 -1.84 -24.16 13.75
C LYS A 53 -1.12 -22.84 14.09
N GLU A 54 0.12 -22.68 13.63
CA GLU A 54 0.89 -21.45 13.84
C GLU A 54 0.26 -20.26 13.10
N ILE A 55 -0.21 -20.48 11.87
CA ILE A 55 -0.93 -19.45 11.10
C ILE A 55 -2.21 -19.03 11.84
N ALA A 56 -3.00 -19.98 12.34
CA ALA A 56 -4.22 -19.68 13.09
C ALA A 56 -3.93 -18.90 14.39
N ASN A 57 -2.83 -19.22 15.08
CA ASN A 57 -2.41 -18.49 16.27
C ASN A 57 -1.96 -17.06 15.94
N LEU A 58 -1.21 -16.88 14.85
CA LEU A 58 -0.81 -15.56 14.37
C LEU A 58 -2.04 -14.69 14.04
N ASP A 59 -3.05 -15.28 13.40
CA ASP A 59 -4.28 -14.57 13.03
C ASP A 59 -5.06 -14.10 14.25
N LYS A 60 -5.21 -14.96 15.25
CA LYS A 60 -5.84 -14.59 16.54
C LYS A 60 -5.07 -13.47 17.23
N TYR A 61 -3.74 -13.58 17.27
CA TYR A 61 -2.88 -12.57 17.88
C TYR A 61 -3.01 -11.20 17.19
N ALA A 62 -3.04 -11.19 15.86
CA ALA A 62 -3.19 -9.99 15.05
C ALA A 62 -4.59 -9.37 15.20
N ALA A 63 -5.65 -10.19 15.13
CA ALA A 63 -7.03 -9.75 15.28
C ALA A 63 -7.29 -9.10 16.65
N ALA A 64 -6.75 -9.67 17.73
CA ALA A 64 -6.86 -9.13 19.09
C ALA A 64 -6.26 -7.72 19.25
N ARG A 65 -5.43 -7.27 18.30
CA ARG A 65 -4.76 -5.97 18.31
C ARG A 65 -5.17 -5.06 17.14
N GLY A 66 -6.12 -5.51 16.31
CA GLY A 66 -6.50 -4.79 15.09
C GLY A 66 -5.36 -4.67 14.06
N TRP A 67 -4.42 -5.62 14.06
CA TRP A 67 -3.24 -5.59 13.22
C TRP A 67 -3.38 -6.49 11.98
N SER A 68 -2.65 -6.14 10.92
CA SER A 68 -2.39 -7.10 9.84
C SER A 68 -1.40 -8.18 10.29
N ARG A 69 -1.43 -9.37 9.66
CA ARG A 69 -0.42 -10.43 9.87
C ARG A 69 1.01 -9.90 9.79
N SER A 70 1.30 -9.09 8.77
CA SER A 70 2.64 -8.54 8.55
C SER A 70 3.06 -7.59 9.68
N GLN A 71 2.12 -6.85 10.28
CA GLN A 71 2.39 -5.96 11.40
C GLN A 71 2.63 -6.77 12.67
N ALA A 72 1.79 -7.77 12.94
CA ALA A 72 1.98 -8.68 14.06
C ALA A 72 3.35 -9.36 14.06
N ILE A 73 3.79 -9.90 12.91
CA ILE A 73 5.13 -10.51 12.77
C ILE A 73 6.23 -9.48 13.09
N ARG A 74 6.11 -8.26 12.55
CA ARG A 74 7.12 -7.22 12.74
C ARG A 74 7.22 -6.74 14.19
N GLU A 75 6.08 -6.55 14.87
CA GLU A 75 6.07 -6.18 16.28
C GLU A 75 6.61 -7.31 17.16
N ALA A 76 6.29 -8.56 16.84
CA ALA A 76 6.88 -9.70 17.54
C ALA A 76 8.41 -9.74 17.39
N LEU A 77 8.94 -9.54 16.17
CA LEU A 77 10.38 -9.48 15.91
C LEU A 77 11.06 -8.29 16.62
N LYS A 78 10.41 -7.13 16.66
CA LYS A 78 10.92 -5.93 17.34
C LYS A 78 11.01 -6.10 18.86
N ASN A 79 10.15 -6.93 19.45
CA ASN A 79 10.17 -7.21 20.89
C ASN A 79 11.01 -8.45 21.24
N ALA A 80 11.45 -9.22 20.25
CA ALA A 80 12.26 -10.42 20.45
C ALA A 80 13.78 -10.11 20.48
N ILE A 81 14.18 -8.92 20.03
CA ILE A 81 15.57 -8.44 19.92
C ILE A 81 15.64 -7.10 20.63
#